data_AF-A0A382RVY7-F1
#
_entry.id   AF-A0A382RVY7-F1
#
_cell.length_a   1.000
_cell.length_b   1.000
_cell.length_c   1.000
_cell.angle_alpha   90.00
_cell.angle_beta   90.00
_cell.angle_gamma   90.00
#
_symmetry.space_group_name_H-M   'P 1'
#
loop_
_entity.id
_entity.type
_entity.pdbx_description
1 polymer ?
#
loop_
_entity_poly.entity_id
_entity_poly.type
_entity_poly.pdbx_seq_one_letter_code
_entity_poly.pdbx_strand_id
1 'polypeptide(L)'
;MSHNFNINLNQSPYFDDYDEDKDFHQILYKAGFPVQARELTQEQSILREQIKRFGNHVFQNGSKVTGADVTINLEYEYVKLQAQYNSVIITPADFVGKTVFGTSSGCRAICLNASASDITTGDPDTIFVKYISGESVTTQVQGCAVTAGGIGYTSIPTIAISGGGGEGAAAVALVNAQGEVYGVNVTSKGAGYTSAPALSFTGGNGSGCAAV
;
A
#
# COMPACT_ATOMS: atom_id res chain seq x y z
N MET A 1 19.42 25.37 -1.42
CA MET A 1 20.53 26.21 -1.92
C MET A 1 19.96 27.59 -2.25
N SER A 2 20.14 28.59 -1.38
CA SER A 2 19.82 29.99 -1.72
C SER A 2 20.99 30.88 -1.32
N HIS A 3 22.02 30.89 -2.15
CA HIS A 3 22.97 32.00 -2.16
C HIS A 3 22.26 33.21 -2.79
N ASN A 4 21.44 33.90 -1.99
CA ASN A 4 20.97 35.22 -2.34
C ASN A 4 22.16 36.18 -2.22
N PHE A 5 22.83 36.44 -3.35
CA PHE A 5 23.75 37.56 -3.47
C PHE A 5 22.94 38.85 -3.27
N ASN A 6 22.97 39.38 -2.05
CA ASN A 6 22.28 40.62 -1.71
C ASN A 6 23.15 41.81 -2.15
N ILE A 7 23.11 42.12 -3.44
CA ILE A 7 23.86 43.24 -4.02
C ILE A 7 23.09 44.53 -3.69
N ASN A 8 23.69 45.41 -2.88
CA ASN A 8 23.15 46.74 -2.61
C ASN A 8 23.40 47.66 -3.81
N LEU A 9 22.34 48.00 -4.54
CA LEU A 9 22.36 48.88 -5.70
C LEU A 9 22.06 50.34 -5.36
N ASN A 10 21.71 50.65 -4.10
CA ASN A 10 21.49 52.02 -3.61
C ASN A 10 22.82 52.70 -3.22
N GLN A 11 23.79 52.69 -4.12
CA GLN A 11 25.09 53.31 -3.94
C GLN A 11 25.62 53.81 -5.27
N SER A 12 26.59 54.73 -5.23
CA SER A 12 27.26 55.21 -6.45
C SER A 12 27.86 54.03 -7.23
N PRO A 13 27.71 53.95 -8.57
CA PRO A 13 27.09 54.94 -9.47
C PRO A 13 25.58 54.74 -9.73
N TYR A 14 24.93 53.75 -9.11
CA TYR A 14 23.61 53.24 -9.50
C TYR A 14 22.42 53.90 -8.78
N PHE A 15 22.54 54.18 -7.47
CA PHE A 15 21.53 54.87 -6.66
C PHE A 15 20.09 54.32 -6.82
N ASP A 16 19.94 53.00 -6.95
CA ASP A 16 18.62 52.35 -7.04
C ASP A 16 17.95 52.36 -5.66
N ASP A 17 16.96 53.23 -5.49
CA ASP A 17 16.17 53.38 -4.27
C ASP A 17 14.75 52.82 -4.42
N TYR A 18 14.56 51.85 -5.34
CA TYR A 18 13.30 51.13 -5.45
C TYR A 18 12.86 50.59 -4.07
N ASP A 19 11.63 50.91 -3.71
CA ASP A 19 11.01 50.55 -2.45
C ASP A 19 9.60 50.04 -2.76
N GLU A 20 9.34 48.80 -2.38
CA GLU A 20 8.08 48.11 -2.68
C GLU A 20 6.90 48.77 -1.95
N ASP A 21 7.14 49.35 -0.78
CA ASP A 21 6.09 49.96 0.06
C ASP A 21 5.57 51.30 -0.50
N LYS A 22 6.27 51.87 -1.49
CA LYS A 22 5.89 53.16 -2.11
C LYS A 22 4.97 53.01 -3.32
N ASP A 23 4.66 51.77 -3.75
CA ASP A 23 3.68 51.45 -4.81
C ASP A 23 3.85 52.22 -6.13
N PHE A 24 5.09 52.52 -6.54
CA PHE A 24 5.35 53.11 -7.86
C PHE A 24 5.19 52.06 -8.98
N HIS A 25 4.41 52.39 -10.01
CA HIS A 25 4.16 51.50 -11.15
C HIS A 25 4.99 51.84 -12.41
N GLN A 26 5.44 53.09 -12.53
CA GLN A 26 6.13 53.57 -13.73
C GLN A 26 7.06 54.74 -13.40
N ILE A 27 8.10 54.91 -14.21
CA ILE A 27 8.99 56.07 -14.19
C ILE A 27 8.61 56.97 -15.35
N LEU A 28 8.44 58.27 -15.09
CA LEU A 28 8.08 59.25 -16.10
C LEU A 28 9.30 60.04 -16.55
N TYR A 29 9.59 59.99 -17.85
CA TYR A 29 10.68 60.74 -18.44
C TYR A 29 10.25 62.17 -18.76
N LYS A 30 11.06 63.15 -18.37
CA LYS A 30 10.85 64.54 -18.77
C LYS A 30 11.41 64.77 -20.18
N ALA A 31 10.52 65.07 -21.12
CA ALA A 31 10.92 65.40 -22.49
C ALA A 31 11.93 66.58 -22.51
N GLY A 32 12.97 66.45 -23.34
CA GLY A 32 14.01 67.47 -23.50
C GLY A 32 15.17 67.40 -22.50
N PHE A 33 15.17 66.43 -21.57
CA PHE A 33 16.30 66.17 -20.67
C PHE A 33 16.87 64.76 -20.91
N PRO A 34 18.19 64.56 -20.76
CA PRO A 34 18.78 63.23 -20.87
C PRO A 34 18.32 62.34 -19.70
N VAL A 35 18.03 61.09 -20.01
CA VAL A 35 17.65 60.05 -19.04
C VAL A 35 18.82 59.77 -18.10
N GLN A 36 18.54 59.70 -16.81
CA GLN A 36 19.55 59.42 -15.79
C GLN A 36 19.73 57.90 -15.61
N ALA A 37 20.95 57.46 -15.29
CA ALA A 37 21.25 56.05 -15.05
C ALA A 37 20.40 55.44 -13.91
N ARG A 38 20.00 56.26 -12.93
CA ARG A 38 19.08 55.87 -11.85
C ARG A 38 17.68 55.52 -12.36
N GLU A 39 17.14 56.31 -13.31
CA GLU A 39 15.82 56.06 -13.90
C GLU A 39 15.81 54.72 -14.63
N LEU A 40 16.86 54.43 -15.40
CA LEU A 40 17.01 53.15 -16.11
C LEU A 40 17.14 51.95 -15.14
N THR A 41 17.93 52.11 -14.07
CA THR A 41 18.16 51.04 -13.10
C THR A 41 16.88 50.75 -12.30
N GLN A 42 16.14 51.79 -11.93
CA GLN A 42 14.88 51.65 -11.21
C GLN A 42 13.78 51.05 -12.11
N GLU A 43 13.75 51.33 -13.42
CA GLU A 43 12.85 50.67 -14.37
C GLU A 43 13.11 49.15 -14.43
N GLN A 44 14.38 48.74 -14.46
CA GLN A 44 14.77 47.33 -14.44
C GLN A 44 14.32 46.63 -13.15
N SER A 45 14.46 47.30 -12.00
CA SER A 45 13.99 46.78 -10.71
C SER A 45 12.47 46.63 -10.67
N ILE A 46 11.71 47.62 -11.16
CA ILE A 46 10.24 47.55 -11.28
C ILE A 46 9.81 46.38 -12.18
N LEU A 47 10.41 46.25 -13.37
CA LEU A 47 10.09 45.18 -14.32
C LEU A 47 10.36 43.80 -13.71
N ARG A 48 11.49 43.64 -13.03
CA ARG A 48 11.86 42.38 -12.36
C ARG A 48 10.82 42.00 -11.30
N GLU A 49 10.36 42.95 -10.48
CA GLU A 49 9.37 42.66 -9.45
C GLU A 49 7.99 42.38 -10.05
N GLN A 50 7.61 43.03 -11.15
CA GLN A 50 6.38 42.69 -11.89
C GLN A 50 6.41 41.26 -12.44
N ILE A 51 7.54 40.82 -13.01
CA ILE A 51 7.72 39.44 -13.47
C ILE A 51 7.66 38.46 -12.31
N LYS A 52 8.27 38.82 -11.16
CA LYS A 52 8.22 38.01 -9.93
C LYS A 52 6.79 37.89 -9.39
N ARG A 53 6.03 38.98 -9.34
CA ARG A 53 4.61 38.98 -8.95
C ARG A 53 3.77 38.14 -9.91
N PHE A 54 3.99 38.25 -11.21
CA PHE A 54 3.34 37.40 -12.21
C PHE A 54 3.67 35.92 -12.01
N GLY A 55 4.95 35.56 -11.87
CA GLY A 55 5.38 34.19 -11.62
C GLY A 55 4.79 33.62 -10.33
N ASN A 56 4.85 34.39 -9.23
CA ASN A 56 4.26 33.98 -7.96
C ASN A 56 2.74 33.81 -8.05
N HIS A 57 2.04 34.63 -8.84
CA HIS A 57 0.59 34.51 -9.02
C HIS A 57 0.20 33.31 -9.89
N VAL A 58 0.91 33.10 -11.01
CA VAL A 58 0.64 31.98 -11.94
C VAL A 58 0.97 30.63 -11.33
N PHE A 59 1.95 30.56 -10.43
CA PHE A 59 2.42 29.32 -9.80
C PHE A 59 2.11 29.24 -8.29
N GLN A 60 1.14 30.02 -7.81
CA GLN A 60 0.67 29.92 -6.42
C GLN A 60 0.22 28.49 -6.09
N ASN A 61 0.48 28.04 -4.87
CA ASN A 61 0.11 26.71 -4.39
C ASN A 61 -1.40 26.48 -4.60
N GLY A 62 -1.79 25.58 -5.51
CA GLY A 62 -3.19 25.33 -5.90
C GLY A 62 -3.59 25.79 -7.30
N SER A 63 -2.74 26.56 -8.01
CA SER A 63 -2.91 26.82 -9.44
C SER A 63 -2.64 25.52 -10.22
N LYS A 64 -3.63 25.06 -11.00
CA LYS A 64 -3.50 23.83 -11.79
C LYS A 64 -2.54 24.09 -12.95
N VAL A 65 -1.30 23.62 -12.82
CA VAL A 65 -0.34 23.58 -13.95
C VAL A 65 -0.82 22.51 -14.93
N THR A 66 -1.52 22.94 -15.98
CA THR A 66 -1.98 22.05 -17.05
C THR A 66 -0.77 21.46 -17.76
N GLY A 67 -0.57 20.14 -17.65
CA GLY A 67 0.58 19.42 -18.23
C GLY A 67 1.41 18.63 -17.23
N ALA A 68 1.21 18.82 -15.92
CA ALA A 68 1.71 17.89 -14.91
C ALA A 68 0.66 16.79 -14.68
N ASP A 69 1.04 15.54 -14.96
CA ASP A 69 0.18 14.40 -14.67
C ASP A 69 0.22 14.11 -13.16
N VAL A 70 -0.94 14.05 -12.52
CA VAL A 70 -1.06 13.71 -11.10
C VAL A 70 -1.33 12.22 -11.03
N THR A 71 -0.27 11.43 -10.84
CA THR A 71 -0.42 10.00 -10.59
C THR A 71 -0.82 9.76 -9.14
N ILE A 72 -2.12 9.63 -8.89
CA ILE A 72 -2.62 9.08 -7.63
C ILE A 72 -2.55 7.56 -7.69
N ASN A 73 -1.86 6.96 -6.72
CA ASN A 73 -1.92 5.52 -6.55
C ASN A 73 -3.15 5.19 -5.69
N LEU A 74 -4.18 4.64 -6.33
CA LEU A 74 -5.45 4.26 -5.71
C LEU A 74 -5.41 2.86 -5.08
N GLU A 75 -4.33 2.10 -5.27
CA GLU A 75 -4.14 0.74 -4.72
C GLU A 75 -3.51 0.78 -3.31
N TYR A 76 -3.97 1.72 -2.48
CA TYR A 76 -3.54 1.86 -1.10
C TYR A 76 -4.65 1.39 -0.18
N GLU A 77 -4.39 0.30 0.53
CA GLU A 77 -5.25 -0.17 1.61
C GLU A 77 -4.68 0.28 2.96
N TYR A 78 -5.52 0.29 3.98
CA TYR A 78 -5.10 0.59 5.35
C TYR A 78 -5.37 -0.61 6.27
N VAL A 79 -4.49 -0.79 7.24
CA VAL A 79 -4.64 -1.79 8.31
C VAL A 79 -4.49 -1.07 9.64
N LYS A 80 -5.52 -1.22 10.49
CA LYS A 80 -5.50 -0.72 11.87
C LYS A 80 -4.74 -1.72 12.75
N LEU A 81 -3.79 -1.22 13.52
CA LEU A 81 -2.95 -1.99 14.42
C LEU A 81 -3.48 -1.87 15.85
N GLN A 82 -3.17 -2.89 16.65
CA GLN A 82 -3.35 -2.82 18.10
C GLN A 82 -2.17 -2.04 18.71
N ALA A 83 -2.37 -1.36 19.84
CA ALA A 83 -1.31 -0.60 20.49
C ALA A 83 -0.13 -1.47 20.97
N GLN A 84 -0.39 -2.76 21.23
CA GLN A 84 0.62 -3.71 21.71
C GLN A 84 0.41 -5.10 21.11
N TYR A 85 1.51 -5.82 20.88
CA TYR A 85 1.52 -7.24 20.56
C TYR A 85 2.51 -7.95 21.48
N ASN A 86 2.05 -9.01 22.16
CA ASN A 86 2.87 -9.79 23.08
C ASN A 86 3.59 -8.94 24.15
N SER A 87 2.88 -7.94 24.68
CA SER A 87 3.38 -6.95 25.66
C SER A 87 4.51 -6.02 25.17
N VAL A 88 4.77 -5.99 23.86
CA VAL A 88 5.65 -5.02 23.21
C VAL A 88 4.80 -3.98 22.48
N ILE A 89 5.15 -2.71 22.63
CA ILE A 89 4.48 -1.60 21.95
C ILE A 89 4.77 -1.68 20.45
N ILE A 90 3.74 -1.52 19.63
CA ILE A 90 3.87 -1.48 18.18
C ILE A 90 4.06 -0.04 17.75
N THR A 91 5.22 0.32 17.21
CA THR A 91 5.46 1.66 16.66
C THR A 91 5.23 1.63 15.14
N PRO A 92 4.21 2.34 14.60
CA PRO A 92 3.86 2.25 13.18
C PRO A 92 4.97 2.70 12.22
N ALA A 93 5.81 3.65 12.66
CA ALA A 93 6.93 4.17 11.88
C ALA A 93 7.95 3.08 11.51
N ASP A 94 8.10 2.05 12.35
CA ASP A 94 9.07 0.98 12.12
C ASP A 94 8.67 0.05 10.97
N PHE A 95 7.40 0.10 10.55
CA PHE A 95 6.89 -0.70 9.45
C PHE A 95 7.09 -0.03 8.10
N VAL A 96 7.30 1.29 8.04
CA VAL A 96 7.42 2.03 6.77
C VAL A 96 8.59 1.49 5.95
N GLY A 97 8.33 1.17 4.68
CA GLY A 97 9.28 0.60 3.74
C GLY A 97 9.55 -0.90 3.93
N LYS A 98 8.99 -1.55 4.96
CA LYS A 98 9.13 -2.98 5.18
C LYS A 98 7.99 -3.78 4.55
N THR A 99 8.27 -5.03 4.24
CA THR A 99 7.24 -6.01 3.91
C THR A 99 6.67 -6.58 5.21
N VAL A 100 5.37 -6.42 5.42
CA VAL A 100 4.62 -7.05 6.49
C VAL A 100 4.07 -8.40 6.03
N PHE A 101 4.08 -9.36 6.96
CA PHE A 101 3.63 -10.72 6.74
C PHE A 101 2.50 -11.03 7.73
N GLY A 102 1.34 -11.44 7.22
CA GLY A 102 0.25 -11.95 8.05
C GLY A 102 0.55 -13.39 8.44
N THR A 103 0.92 -13.64 9.70
CA THR A 103 1.26 -14.99 10.20
C THR A 103 0.12 -16.01 10.01
N SER A 104 -1.13 -15.57 10.14
CA SER A 104 -2.31 -16.44 10.01
C SER A 104 -2.89 -16.50 8.60
N SER A 105 -2.63 -15.49 7.78
CA SER A 105 -3.26 -15.33 6.46
C SER A 105 -2.28 -15.53 5.30
N GLY A 106 -0.97 -15.59 5.54
CA GLY A 106 0.04 -15.64 4.48
C GLY A 106 0.15 -14.35 3.65
N CYS A 107 -0.70 -13.34 3.90
CA CYS A 107 -0.73 -12.10 3.12
C CYS A 107 0.59 -11.35 3.26
N ARG A 108 1.11 -10.87 2.13
CA ARG A 108 2.32 -10.04 2.06
C ARG A 108 1.95 -8.68 1.52
N ALA A 109 2.37 -7.64 2.22
CA ALA A 109 2.17 -6.27 1.77
C ALA A 109 3.40 -5.43 2.07
N ILE A 110 3.69 -4.42 1.25
CA ILE A 110 4.67 -3.40 1.59
C ILE A 110 3.92 -2.29 2.31
N CYS A 111 4.46 -1.82 3.43
CA CYS A 111 3.97 -0.61 4.07
C CYS A 111 4.63 0.59 3.39
N LEU A 112 3.83 1.46 2.80
CA LEU A 112 4.32 2.66 2.13
C LEU A 112 4.26 3.87 3.06
N ASN A 113 3.31 3.89 4.00
CA ASN A 113 3.22 4.95 5.00
C ASN A 113 2.58 4.45 6.31
N ALA A 114 2.70 5.23 7.38
CA ALA A 114 2.10 4.92 8.66
C ALA A 114 1.62 6.20 9.37
N SER A 115 0.54 6.07 10.14
CA SER A 115 0.00 7.10 11.03
C SER A 115 0.01 6.57 12.46
N ALA A 116 0.50 7.39 13.37
CA ALA A 116 0.41 7.11 14.81
C ALA A 116 -1.03 7.25 15.30
N SER A 117 -1.33 6.61 16.41
CA SER A 117 -2.61 6.69 17.11
C SER A 117 -2.94 8.14 17.45
N ASP A 118 -4.18 8.54 17.18
CA ASP A 118 -4.69 9.83 17.63
C ASP A 118 -5.53 9.63 18.89
N ILE A 119 -4.94 9.97 20.03
CA ILE A 119 -5.57 9.94 21.35
C ILE A 119 -6.79 10.87 21.48
N THR A 120 -6.95 11.84 20.59
CA THR A 120 -8.06 12.81 20.60
C THR A 120 -9.29 12.25 19.90
N THR A 121 -9.08 11.60 18.75
CA THR A 121 -10.13 11.04 17.91
C THR A 121 -10.44 9.58 18.27
N GLY A 122 -9.56 8.93 19.05
CA GLY A 122 -9.66 7.51 19.40
C GLY A 122 -9.21 6.59 18.25
N ASP A 123 -8.56 7.14 17.23
CA ASP A 123 -8.11 6.38 16.08
C ASP A 123 -6.85 5.59 16.44
N PRO A 124 -6.85 4.26 16.25
CA PRO A 124 -5.69 3.43 16.54
C PRO A 124 -4.59 3.65 15.49
N ASP A 125 -3.38 3.23 15.86
CA ASP A 125 -2.23 3.15 14.97
C ASP A 125 -2.60 2.51 13.63
N THR A 126 -2.26 3.16 12.52
CA THR A 126 -2.70 2.71 11.18
C THR A 126 -1.52 2.68 10.22
N ILE A 127 -1.37 1.57 9.49
CA ILE A 127 -0.39 1.45 8.40
C ILE A 127 -1.10 1.44 7.06
N PHE A 128 -0.50 2.09 6.07
CA PHE A 128 -0.96 2.12 4.69
C PHE A 128 -0.11 1.17 3.86
N VAL A 129 -0.75 0.19 3.26
CA VAL A 129 -0.09 -0.95 2.64
C VAL A 129 -0.54 -1.15 1.19
N LYS A 130 0.38 -1.61 0.36
CA LYS A 130 0.09 -2.17 -0.95
C LYS A 130 0.31 -3.67 -0.89
N TYR A 131 -0.73 -4.46 -1.16
CA TYR A 131 -0.61 -5.91 -1.21
C TYR A 131 0.28 -6.34 -2.37
N ILE A 132 1.20 -7.27 -2.08
CA ILE A 132 2.05 -7.92 -3.08
C ILE A 132 1.42 -9.28 -3.46
N SER A 133 0.91 -10.02 -2.47
CA SER A 133 0.25 -11.31 -2.65
C SER A 133 -0.78 -11.56 -1.57
N GLY A 134 -1.94 -12.08 -1.96
CA GLY A 134 -3.06 -12.45 -1.08
C GLY A 134 -3.27 -13.96 -0.95
N GLU A 135 -2.20 -14.75 -1.07
CA GLU A 135 -2.30 -16.21 -0.95
C GLU A 135 -2.58 -16.59 0.50
N SER A 136 -3.81 -17.05 0.75
CA SER A 136 -4.21 -17.65 2.02
C SER A 136 -3.62 -19.05 2.12
N VAL A 137 -2.45 -19.17 2.77
CA VAL A 137 -1.91 -20.48 3.17
C VAL A 137 -2.75 -20.98 4.34
N THR A 138 -3.88 -21.62 4.03
CA THR A 138 -4.69 -22.28 5.05
C THR A 138 -3.99 -23.58 5.45
N THR A 139 -3.50 -23.65 6.69
CA THR A 139 -2.81 -24.85 7.22
C THR A 139 -3.80 -25.96 7.63
N GLN A 140 -4.96 -26.03 6.96
CA GLN A 140 -6.08 -26.92 7.26
C GLN A 140 -6.51 -27.65 6.00
N VAL A 141 -7.07 -28.86 6.13
CA VAL A 141 -7.65 -29.60 5.00
C VAL A 141 -8.96 -28.93 4.56
N GLN A 142 -8.96 -28.36 3.36
CA GLN A 142 -10.08 -27.56 2.85
C GLN A 142 -11.14 -28.38 2.13
N GLY A 143 -10.76 -29.53 1.59
CA GLY A 143 -11.65 -30.44 0.86
C GLY A 143 -10.91 -31.68 0.39
N CYS A 144 -11.66 -32.64 -0.12
CA CYS A 144 -11.15 -33.87 -0.71
C CYS A 144 -11.91 -34.10 -2.02
N ALA A 145 -11.18 -34.31 -3.11
CA ALA A 145 -11.73 -34.63 -4.42
C ALA A 145 -11.50 -36.11 -4.73
N VAL A 146 -12.58 -36.86 -4.94
CA VAL A 146 -12.48 -38.26 -5.36
C VAL A 146 -12.13 -38.30 -6.84
N THR A 147 -10.94 -38.82 -7.17
CA THR A 147 -10.46 -38.95 -8.55
C THR A 147 -10.86 -40.28 -9.17
N ALA A 148 -11.06 -41.31 -8.34
CA ALA A 148 -11.64 -42.58 -8.73
C ALA A 148 -12.50 -43.12 -7.58
N GLY A 149 -13.77 -43.41 -7.83
CA GLY A 149 -14.68 -43.93 -6.80
C GLY A 149 -14.44 -45.40 -6.44
N GLY A 150 -13.66 -46.12 -7.25
CA GLY A 150 -13.47 -47.57 -7.13
C GLY A 150 -14.76 -48.35 -7.34
N ILE A 151 -14.71 -49.66 -7.08
CA ILE A 151 -15.83 -50.59 -7.28
C ILE A 151 -15.97 -51.56 -6.10
N GLY A 152 -17.20 -52.02 -5.86
CA GLY A 152 -17.49 -53.12 -4.94
C GLY A 152 -17.55 -52.75 -3.46
N TYR A 153 -17.68 -51.47 -3.11
CA TYR A 153 -17.82 -51.04 -1.71
C TYR A 153 -19.20 -51.41 -1.14
N THR A 154 -19.26 -52.48 -0.33
CA THR A 154 -20.49 -52.95 0.33
C THR A 154 -20.70 -52.35 1.72
N SER A 155 -19.67 -51.72 2.28
CA SER A 155 -19.73 -50.94 3.52
C SER A 155 -18.84 -49.70 3.40
N ILE A 156 -19.06 -48.71 4.26
CA ILE A 156 -18.32 -47.44 4.20
C ILE A 156 -16.83 -47.71 4.54
N PRO A 157 -15.89 -47.37 3.64
CA PRO A 157 -14.46 -47.52 3.91
C PRO A 157 -13.97 -46.49 4.93
N THR A 158 -12.94 -46.87 5.69
CA THR A 158 -12.23 -45.98 6.61
C THR A 158 -11.20 -45.16 5.84
N ILE A 159 -11.18 -43.85 6.06
CA ILE A 159 -10.23 -42.93 5.45
C ILE A 159 -9.12 -42.60 6.45
N ALA A 160 -7.88 -42.87 6.09
CA ALA A 160 -6.72 -42.38 6.82
C ALA A 160 -6.03 -41.28 6.00
N ILE A 161 -5.97 -40.09 6.59
CA ILE A 161 -5.26 -38.91 6.06
C ILE A 161 -3.87 -38.92 6.67
N SER A 162 -2.83 -38.96 5.83
CA SER A 162 -1.43 -39.05 6.26
C SER A 162 -0.53 -38.13 5.42
N GLY A 163 0.65 -37.79 5.94
CA GLY A 163 1.53 -36.83 5.27
C GLY A 163 1.03 -35.38 5.41
N GLY A 164 1.55 -34.48 4.59
CA GLY A 164 1.16 -33.06 4.64
C GLY A 164 1.76 -32.23 5.79
N GLY A 165 2.44 -32.87 6.74
CA GLY A 165 3.07 -32.22 7.90
C GLY A 165 2.10 -31.77 9.01
N GLY A 166 0.80 -32.03 8.86
CA GLY A 166 -0.24 -31.68 9.83
C GLY A 166 -0.84 -32.89 10.55
N GLU A 167 -1.66 -32.60 11.57
CA GLU A 167 -2.34 -33.61 12.39
C GLU A 167 -3.83 -33.29 12.59
N GLY A 168 -4.60 -34.32 12.97
CA GLY A 168 -5.98 -34.17 13.43
C GLY A 168 -7.04 -34.01 12.33
N ALA A 169 -6.70 -34.20 11.05
CA ALA A 169 -7.71 -34.28 10.01
C ALA A 169 -8.45 -35.63 10.04
N ALA A 170 -9.77 -35.58 9.88
CA ALA A 170 -10.63 -36.76 9.82
C ALA A 170 -11.66 -36.57 8.70
N ALA A 171 -11.98 -37.65 7.99
CA ALA A 171 -12.95 -37.63 6.91
C ALA A 171 -13.74 -38.95 6.84
N VAL A 172 -14.92 -38.89 6.24
CA VAL A 172 -15.83 -40.02 6.05
C VAL A 172 -16.17 -40.16 4.57
N ALA A 173 -16.06 -41.37 4.03
CA ALA A 173 -16.41 -41.66 2.65
C ALA A 173 -17.93 -41.74 2.47
N LEU A 174 -18.41 -41.31 1.31
CA LEU A 174 -19.80 -41.45 0.87
C LEU A 174 -19.86 -42.47 -0.26
N VAL A 175 -20.60 -43.57 -0.05
CA VAL A 175 -20.71 -44.70 -0.98
C VAL A 175 -22.15 -44.77 -1.51
N ASN A 176 -22.32 -44.95 -2.83
CA ASN A 176 -23.63 -45.11 -3.45
C ASN A 176 -24.12 -46.58 -3.39
N ALA A 177 -25.38 -46.83 -3.78
CA ALA A 177 -25.95 -48.17 -3.77
C ALA A 177 -25.29 -49.15 -4.77
N GLN A 178 -24.53 -48.61 -5.73
CA GLN A 178 -23.77 -49.32 -6.75
C GLN A 178 -22.36 -49.72 -6.27
N GLY A 179 -21.97 -49.30 -5.08
CA GLY A 179 -20.70 -49.64 -4.45
C GLY A 179 -19.51 -48.80 -4.92
N GLU A 180 -19.75 -47.53 -5.28
CA GLU A 180 -18.73 -46.55 -5.66
C GLU A 180 -18.65 -45.44 -4.61
N VAL A 181 -17.43 -45.00 -4.27
CA VAL A 181 -17.20 -43.81 -3.45
C VAL A 181 -17.41 -42.57 -4.33
N TYR A 182 -18.45 -41.79 -4.08
CA TYR A 182 -18.75 -40.60 -4.90
C TYR A 182 -18.35 -39.28 -4.23
N GLY A 183 -17.96 -39.33 -2.95
CA GLY A 183 -17.54 -38.15 -2.22
C GLY A 183 -16.86 -38.49 -0.90
N VAL A 184 -16.17 -37.50 -0.35
CA VAL A 184 -15.53 -37.57 0.97
C VAL A 184 -15.91 -36.32 1.73
N ASN A 185 -16.50 -36.51 2.92
CA ASN A 185 -16.85 -35.42 3.81
C ASN A 185 -15.77 -35.27 4.88
N VAL A 186 -15.08 -34.14 4.91
CA VAL A 186 -14.06 -33.84 5.92
C VAL A 186 -14.76 -33.40 7.20
N THR A 187 -14.69 -34.22 8.24
CA THR A 187 -15.35 -33.98 9.55
C THR A 187 -14.48 -33.19 10.51
N SER A 188 -13.16 -33.32 10.39
CA SER A 188 -12.18 -32.46 11.07
C SER A 188 -11.13 -32.03 10.05
N LYS A 189 -10.89 -30.72 9.96
CA LYS A 189 -9.91 -30.16 9.02
C LYS A 189 -8.46 -30.29 9.51
N GLY A 190 -8.27 -30.61 10.80
CA GLY A 190 -6.97 -30.66 11.45
C GLY A 190 -6.21 -29.32 11.39
N ALA A 191 -4.92 -29.35 11.70
CA ALA A 191 -4.05 -28.18 11.64
C ALA A 191 -2.61 -28.56 11.28
N GLY A 192 -1.85 -27.59 10.76
CA GLY A 192 -0.43 -27.75 10.43
C GLY A 192 -0.14 -28.38 9.07
N TYR A 193 -1.15 -28.57 8.21
CA TYR A 193 -0.94 -29.10 6.87
C TYR A 193 -0.21 -28.06 6.01
N THR A 194 1.08 -28.28 5.76
CA THR A 194 1.99 -27.40 4.99
C THR A 194 2.24 -27.92 3.58
N SER A 195 1.89 -29.19 3.30
CA SER A 195 1.79 -29.75 1.95
C SER A 195 0.49 -30.57 1.83
N ALA A 196 0.12 -30.93 0.60
CA ALA A 196 -1.07 -31.77 0.39
C ALA A 196 -0.92 -33.14 1.09
N PRO A 197 -1.89 -33.55 1.93
CA PRO A 197 -1.87 -34.88 2.56
C PRO A 197 -2.31 -35.97 1.56
N ALA A 198 -1.90 -37.21 1.82
CA ALA A 198 -2.33 -38.39 1.09
C ALA A 198 -3.52 -39.06 1.79
N LEU A 199 -4.52 -39.47 1.00
CA LEU A 199 -5.69 -40.20 1.46
C LEU A 199 -5.54 -41.70 1.16
N SER A 200 -5.76 -42.53 2.16
CA SER A 200 -5.81 -43.99 2.00
C SER A 200 -7.15 -44.54 2.47
N PHE A 201 -7.75 -45.38 1.64
CA PHE A 201 -9.04 -46.01 1.90
C PHE A 201 -8.80 -47.47 2.30
N THR A 202 -9.33 -47.88 3.45
CA THR A 202 -9.21 -49.26 3.96
C THR A 202 -10.57 -49.81 4.38
N GLY A 203 -10.80 -51.11 4.22
CA GLY A 203 -12.09 -51.74 4.49
C GLY A 203 -13.13 -51.52 3.38
N GLY A 204 -14.39 -51.85 3.66
CA GLY A 204 -15.49 -51.66 2.70
C GLY A 204 -15.70 -52.78 1.67
N ASN A 205 -14.81 -53.79 1.61
CA ASN A 205 -14.74 -54.87 0.61
C ASN A 205 -14.57 -54.43 -0.86
N GLY A 206 -14.47 -53.11 -1.12
CA GLY A 206 -14.21 -52.56 -2.44
C GLY A 206 -12.73 -52.33 -2.72
N SER A 207 -12.41 -52.00 -3.98
CA SER A 207 -11.05 -51.70 -4.44
C SER A 207 -11.04 -50.56 -5.47
N GLY A 208 -9.88 -49.92 -5.61
CA GLY A 208 -9.62 -48.94 -6.68
C GLY A 208 -10.08 -47.50 -6.40
N CYS A 209 -10.40 -47.15 -5.15
CA CYS A 209 -10.68 -45.76 -4.80
C CYS A 209 -9.38 -44.93 -4.71
N ALA A 210 -9.41 -43.73 -5.29
CA ALA A 210 -8.36 -42.74 -5.20
C ALA A 210 -8.96 -41.35 -4.99
N ALA A 211 -8.33 -40.54 -4.14
CA ALA A 211 -8.74 -39.17 -3.86
C ALA A 211 -7.52 -38.28 -3.52
N VAL A 212 -7.66 -36.98 -3.76
CA VAL A 212 -6.64 -35.93 -3.49
C VAL A 212 -7.23 -34.72 -2.79
#